data_AF-A0A183M356-F1
#
_entry.id   AF-A0A183M356-F1
#
_cell.length_a   1.000
_cell.length_b   1.000
_cell.length_c   1.000
_cell.angle_alpha   90.00
_cell.angle_beta   90.00
_cell.angle_gamma   90.00
#
_symmetry.space_group_name_H-M   'P 1'
#
loop_
_entity.id
_entity.type
_entity.pdbx_description
1 polymer ?
#
loop_
_entity_poly.entity_id
_entity_poly.type
_entity_poly.pdbx_seq_one_letter_code
_entity_poly.pdbx_strand_id
1 'polypeptide(L)' 'MATRQIKSVKAAGPNNIPAEAVKSDIKATTNMLHNLFLKIWEEEQVLTD' A
#
# COMPACT_ATOMS: atom_id res chain seq x y z
N MET A 1 -13.49 -27.16 -35.79
CA MET A 1 -12.48 -26.31 -35.13
C MET A 1 -12.92 -24.86 -35.20
N ALA A 2 -13.17 -24.22 -34.06
CA ALA A 2 -13.13 -22.77 -33.85
C ALA A 2 -13.60 -22.50 -32.41
N THR A 3 -12.69 -22.65 -31.45
CA THR A 3 -12.86 -22.01 -30.14
C THR A 3 -12.87 -20.51 -30.40
N ARG A 4 -14.06 -19.89 -30.33
CA ARG A 4 -14.18 -18.43 -30.33
C ARG A 4 -13.38 -17.96 -29.12
N GLN A 5 -12.21 -17.39 -29.38
CA GLN A 5 -11.47 -16.66 -28.37
C GLN A 5 -12.37 -15.52 -27.92
N ILE A 6 -13.08 -15.74 -26.82
CA ILE A 6 -13.70 -14.68 -26.03
C ILE A 6 -12.52 -13.76 -25.80
N LYS A 7 -12.57 -12.57 -26.40
CA LYS A 7 -11.57 -11.53 -26.16
C LYS A 7 -11.51 -11.46 -24.65
N SER A 8 -10.46 -12.03 -24.06
CA SER A 8 -10.00 -11.57 -22.79
C SER A 8 -9.79 -10.11 -23.11
N VAL A 9 -10.76 -9.29 -22.70
CA VAL A 9 -10.55 -7.88 -22.47
C VAL A 9 -9.29 -7.95 -21.67
N LYS A 10 -8.19 -7.65 -22.36
CA LYS A 10 -6.84 -7.67 -21.84
C LYS A 10 -6.98 -6.73 -20.67
N ALA A 11 -7.28 -7.28 -19.49
CA ALA A 11 -7.48 -6.52 -18.29
C ALA A 11 -6.21 -5.70 -18.30
N ALA A 12 -6.36 -4.38 -18.40
CA ALA A 12 -5.21 -3.50 -18.40
C ALA A 12 -4.40 -4.02 -17.22
N GLY A 13 -3.23 -4.59 -17.53
CA GLY A 13 -2.43 -5.21 -16.49
C GLY A 13 -2.24 -4.17 -15.38
N PRO A 14 -1.76 -4.54 -14.20
CA PRO A 14 -1.34 -3.57 -13.21
C PRO A 14 -0.10 -2.80 -13.74
N ASN A 15 -0.27 -2.05 -14.82
CA ASN A 15 0.72 -1.38 -15.62
C ASN A 15 0.23 0.05 -15.68
N ASN A 16 0.81 0.85 -14.79
CA ASN A 16 1.37 2.18 -15.07
C ASN A 16 1.43 3.07 -13.81
N ILE A 17 1.16 2.55 -12.60
CA ILE A 17 1.52 3.31 -11.39
C ILE A 17 3.05 3.35 -11.36
N PRO A 18 3.68 4.54 -11.43
CA PRO A 18 5.12 4.64 -11.39
C PRO A 18 5.64 3.97 -10.11
N ALA A 19 6.70 3.19 -10.21
CA ALA A 19 7.32 2.58 -9.03
C ALA A 19 7.72 3.63 -7.98
N GLU A 20 7.98 4.87 -8.42
CA GLU A 20 8.24 6.03 -7.58
C GLU A 20 7.00 6.49 -6.79
N ALA A 21 5.81 6.48 -7.40
CA ALA A 21 4.56 6.81 -6.71
C ALA A 21 4.24 5.74 -5.64
N VAL A 22 4.36 4.46 -6.00
CA VAL A 22 4.17 3.35 -5.05
C VAL A 22 5.16 3.43 -3.89
N LYS A 23 6.44 3.72 -4.17
CA LYS A 23 7.46 3.90 -3.12
C LYS A 23 7.18 5.12 -2.25
N SER A 24 6.69 6.21 -2.82
CA SER A 24 6.32 7.42 -2.07
C SER A 24 5.14 7.15 -1.14
N ASP A 25 4.12 6.46 -1.62
CA ASP A 25 2.94 6.09 -0.81
C ASP A 25 3.32 5.13 0.32
N ILE A 26 4.19 4.15 0.05
CA ILE A 26 4.75 3.27 1.07
C ILE A 26 5.54 4.08 2.11
N LYS A 27 6.40 5.01 1.68
CA LYS A 27 7.18 5.85 2.59
C LYS A 27 6.28 6.73 3.47
N ALA A 28 5.26 7.35 2.88
CA ALA A 28 4.29 8.16 3.61
C ALA A 28 3.51 7.31 4.63
N THR A 29 3.04 6.13 4.22
CA THR A 29 2.32 5.18 5.09
C THR A 29 3.21 4.70 6.24
N THR A 30 4.47 4.36 5.95
CA THR A 30 5.45 3.95 6.98
C THR A 30 5.72 5.07 7.98
N ASN A 31 5.89 6.31 7.53
CA ASN A 31 6.11 7.45 8.42
C ASN A 31 4.89 7.72 9.32
N MET A 32 3.67 7.59 8.78
CA MET A 32 2.44 7.74 9.54
C MET A 32 2.30 6.64 10.60
N LEU A 33 2.50 5.37 10.20
CA LEU A 33 2.46 4.24 11.12
C LEU A 33 3.52 4.34 12.21
N HIS A 34 4.77 4.68 11.86
CA HIS A 34 5.84 4.85 12.83
C HIS A 34 5.51 5.92 13.88
N ASN A 35 4.97 7.07 13.45
CA ASN A 35 4.53 8.12 14.38
C ASN A 35 3.36 7.66 15.27
N LEU A 36 2.38 6.96 14.68
CA LEU A 36 1.27 6.40 15.44
C LEU A 36 1.76 5.42 16.52
N PHE A 37 2.67 4.51 16.18
CA PHE A 37 3.27 3.57 17.12
C PHE A 37 4.07 4.27 18.23
N LEU A 38 4.84 5.31 17.89
CA LEU A 38 5.55 6.09 18.90
C LEU A 38 4.61 6.74 19.91
N LYS A 39 3.49 7.31 19.43
CA LYS A 39 2.48 7.90 20.32
C LYS A 39 1.82 6.87 21.22
N ILE A 40 1.47 5.70 20.67
CA ILE A 40 0.90 4.61 21.46
C ILE A 40 1.91 4.14 22.53
N TRP A 41 3.19 4.02 22.17
CA TRP A 41 4.25 3.66 23.11
C TRP A 41 4.44 4.70 24.21
N GLU A 42 4.40 5.99 23.86
CA GLU A 42 4.48 7.09 24.83
C GLU A 42 3.26 7.11 25.77
N GLU A 43 2.05 6.98 25.23
CA GLU A 43 0.82 6.90 26.02
C GLU A 43 0.79 5.66 26.93
N GLU A 44 1.23 4.50 26.44
CA GLU A 44 1.33 3.27 27.24
C GLU A 44 2.38 3.42 28.36
N GLN A 45 3.53 4.04 28.09
CA GLN A 45 4.53 4.33 29.13
C GLN A 45 4.01 5.32 30.18
N VAL A 46 3.28 6.38 29.78
CA VAL A 46 2.68 7.35 30.71
C VAL A 46 1.62 6.70 31.61
N LEU A 47 0.92 5.69 31.12
CA LEU A 47 -0.08 4.96 31.90
C LEU A 47 0.54 3.98 32.91
N THR A 48 1.85 3.74 32.80
CA THR A 48 2.61 2.79 33.63
C THR A 48 3.41 3.49 34.75
N ASP A 49 3.45 4.82 34.80
CA ASP A 49 4.04 5.66 35.87
C ASP A 49 2.93 6.21 36.80
#